data_AF-A0A519W3C7-F1
#
_entry.id   AF-A0A519W3C7-F1
#
_cell.length_a   1.000
_cell.length_b   1.000
_cell.length_c   1.000
_cell.angle_alpha   90.00
_cell.angle_beta   90.00
_cell.angle_gamma   90.00
#
_symmetry.space_group_name_H-M   'P 1'
#
loop_
_entity.id
_entity.type
_entity.pdbx_description
1 polymer ?
#
loop_
_entity_poly.entity_id
_entity_poly.type
_entity_poly.pdbx_seq_one_letter_code
_entity_poly.pdbx_strand_id
1 'polypeptide(L)'
;MCDNRAVGTLFKQVQKGEAVPVKHEGLARLLRQALRTSPCRELQWVKVVNEFCATMTDELFTTALKRLPEPSYSIRKEELFHTLSKRRKDIPQMMLKYYRFFNRVVDLELSDKNESLQVVSTAEKGLAITVNKSSKSGIPGRLIYKRIFDPLVTKEIRIYLHSGQDKVYIKNPDSKIHIRLIGGEGNKTYTLDQARNRIDLYDLQKQNYLGKASGQLKTYIKNDSSNIAYISKDLYKRHMVVPSIGYNNDDGLALGLSVKTTSPGFRKTPYGNAQNYSFQFSFATGAFNIHYAGEWLKVINKFDLNLNADIYGPTNAQNFFGLGNDTKYENPKDIPYYRARFNLYEFNPSLSYRAGRSKLSFGPAYQYYVYNKSENDGRILNDLSRLNAPDSSSVAKTKMFAGAIIKY
;
A
#
# COMPACT_ATOMS: atom_id res chain seq x y z
N MET A 1 -19.09 -14.16 -24.98
CA MET A 1 -19.00 -15.44 -24.24
C MET A 1 -17.63 -15.50 -23.58
N CYS A 2 -17.53 -15.71 -22.27
CA CYS A 2 -16.26 -16.10 -21.66
C CYS A 2 -15.79 -17.37 -22.37
N ASP A 3 -14.54 -17.42 -22.81
CA ASP A 3 -13.99 -18.64 -23.38
C ASP A 3 -13.81 -19.67 -22.25
N ASN A 4 -14.88 -20.41 -22.01
CA ASN A 4 -14.99 -21.46 -21.00
C ASN A 4 -14.09 -22.67 -21.32
N ARG A 5 -13.31 -22.66 -22.41
CA ARG A 5 -12.39 -23.77 -22.73
C ARG A 5 -11.29 -23.91 -21.71
N ALA A 6 -10.70 -22.81 -21.22
CA ALA A 6 -9.61 -22.89 -20.25
C ALA A 6 -10.10 -23.44 -18.90
N VAL A 7 -11.21 -22.91 -18.39
CA VAL A 7 -11.84 -23.37 -17.14
C VAL A 7 -12.40 -24.79 -17.31
N GLY A 8 -13.09 -25.08 -18.41
CA GLY A 8 -13.66 -26.40 -18.71
C GLY A 8 -12.62 -27.51 -18.92
N THR A 9 -11.46 -27.19 -19.51
CA THR A 9 -10.35 -28.16 -19.66
C THR A 9 -9.72 -28.47 -18.31
N LEU A 10 -9.62 -27.48 -17.42
CA LEU A 10 -9.14 -27.64 -16.05
C LEU A 10 -10.10 -28.45 -15.18
N PHE A 11 -11.41 -28.26 -15.33
CA PHE A 11 -12.43 -29.09 -14.69
C PHE A 11 -12.37 -30.55 -15.15
N LYS A 12 -12.11 -30.81 -16.45
CA LYS A 12 -11.94 -32.17 -16.98
C LYS A 12 -10.68 -32.87 -16.44
N GLN A 13 -9.59 -32.15 -16.19
CA GLN A 13 -8.38 -32.73 -15.58
C GLN A 13 -8.60 -33.10 -14.10
N VAL A 14 -9.33 -32.27 -13.34
CA VAL A 14 -9.71 -32.60 -11.95
C VAL A 14 -10.69 -33.78 -11.89
N GLN A 15 -11.65 -33.87 -12.82
CA GLN A 15 -12.58 -35.01 -12.92
C GLN A 15 -11.91 -36.32 -13.36
N LYS A 16 -10.81 -36.27 -14.12
CA LYS A 16 -10.09 -37.46 -14.60
C LYS A 16 -9.21 -38.15 -13.53
N GLY A 17 -9.18 -37.65 -12.30
CA GLY A 17 -8.46 -38.30 -11.21
C GLY A 17 -6.93 -38.35 -11.37
N GLU A 18 -6.37 -37.58 -12.31
CA GLU A 18 -4.93 -37.39 -12.40
C GLU A 18 -4.48 -36.64 -11.14
N ALA A 19 -3.65 -37.30 -10.33
CA ALA A 19 -3.15 -36.79 -9.08
C ALA A 19 -2.24 -35.58 -9.32
N VAL A 20 -2.84 -34.39 -9.43
CA VAL A 20 -2.10 -33.15 -9.26
C VAL A 20 -1.76 -33.05 -7.77
N PRO A 21 -0.48 -33.05 -7.37
CA PRO A 21 -0.12 -33.01 -5.96
C PRO A 21 -0.74 -31.76 -5.33
N VAL A 22 -1.66 -31.98 -4.40
CA VAL A 22 -2.37 -30.93 -3.67
C VAL A 22 -1.40 -30.33 -2.64
N LYS A 23 -0.43 -29.57 -3.14
CA LYS A 23 0.05 -28.39 -2.41
C LYS A 23 -0.96 -27.29 -2.69
N HIS A 24 -1.31 -26.50 -1.68
CA HIS A 24 -2.25 -25.36 -1.74
C HIS A 24 -2.03 -24.40 -2.93
N GLU A 25 -0.89 -24.49 -3.64
CA GLU A 25 -0.53 -23.73 -4.82
C GLU A 25 -1.24 -24.15 -6.12
N GLY A 26 -1.68 -25.41 -6.27
CA GLY A 26 -2.21 -25.93 -7.54
C GLY A 26 -3.49 -25.24 -7.99
N LEU A 27 -4.54 -25.26 -7.16
CA LEU A 27 -5.84 -24.61 -7.43
C LEU A 27 -5.69 -23.09 -7.58
N ALA A 28 -4.85 -22.47 -6.74
CA ALA A 28 -4.54 -21.05 -6.84
C ALA A 28 -3.78 -20.70 -8.13
N ARG A 29 -2.91 -21.57 -8.63
CA ARG A 29 -2.21 -21.39 -9.93
C ARG A 29 -3.18 -21.48 -11.10
N LEU A 30 -4.10 -22.44 -11.04
CA LEU A 30 -5.10 -22.68 -12.09
C LEU A 30 -6.15 -21.55 -12.15
N LEU A 31 -6.64 -21.09 -10.99
CA LEU A 31 -7.51 -19.92 -10.88
C LEU A 31 -6.78 -18.63 -11.31
N ARG A 32 -5.48 -18.49 -11.00
CA ARG A 32 -4.64 -17.38 -11.51
C ARG A 32 -4.56 -17.38 -13.03
N GLN A 33 -4.42 -18.55 -13.66
CA GLN A 33 -4.35 -18.67 -15.12
C GLN A 33 -5.69 -18.37 -15.80
N ALA A 34 -6.81 -18.79 -15.21
CA ALA A 34 -8.16 -18.46 -15.68
C ALA A 34 -8.49 -16.96 -15.52
N LEU A 35 -8.07 -16.33 -14.41
CA LEU A 35 -8.23 -14.88 -14.18
C LEU A 35 -7.37 -14.02 -15.11
N ARG A 36 -6.22 -14.53 -15.56
CA ARG A 36 -5.33 -13.82 -16.48
C ARG A 36 -5.90 -13.75 -17.90
N THR A 37 -6.76 -14.68 -18.29
CA THR A 37 -7.23 -14.84 -19.67
C THR A 37 -8.73 -14.61 -19.88
N SER A 38 -9.58 -14.72 -18.84
CA SER A 38 -11.03 -14.58 -19.00
C SER A 38 -11.57 -13.23 -18.50
N PRO A 39 -12.31 -12.46 -19.33
CA PRO A 39 -12.94 -11.20 -18.96
C PRO A 39 -14.22 -11.43 -18.13
N CYS A 40 -14.14 -12.25 -17.08
CA CYS A 40 -15.29 -12.56 -16.24
C CYS A 40 -15.66 -11.36 -15.36
N ARG A 41 -16.96 -11.09 -15.26
CA ARG A 41 -17.55 -10.18 -14.27
C ARG A 41 -17.68 -10.90 -12.92
N GLU A 42 -17.85 -10.14 -11.83
CA GLU A 42 -17.98 -10.68 -10.47
C GLU A 42 -19.10 -11.74 -10.38
N LEU A 43 -20.26 -11.49 -10.99
CA LEU A 43 -21.37 -12.45 -11.02
C LEU A 43 -21.02 -13.77 -11.71
N GLN A 44 -20.29 -13.71 -12.82
CA GLN A 44 -19.84 -14.92 -13.54
C GLN A 44 -18.80 -15.68 -12.72
N TRP A 45 -17.91 -14.97 -12.04
CA TRP A 45 -16.95 -15.56 -11.12
C TRP A 45 -17.65 -16.30 -9.98
N VAL A 46 -18.61 -15.67 -9.31
CA VAL A 46 -19.40 -16.29 -8.24
C VAL A 46 -20.14 -17.53 -8.75
N LYS A 47 -20.73 -17.46 -9.95
CA LYS A 47 -21.40 -18.61 -10.57
C LYS A 47 -20.45 -19.80 -10.74
N VAL A 48 -19.28 -19.60 -11.35
CA VAL A 48 -18.28 -20.67 -11.55
C VAL A 48 -17.81 -21.24 -10.23
N VAL A 49 -17.62 -20.41 -9.20
CA VAL A 49 -17.22 -20.87 -7.86
C VAL A 49 -18.31 -21.72 -7.21
N ASN A 50 -19.58 -21.33 -7.33
CA ASN A 50 -20.69 -22.11 -6.80
C ASN A 50 -20.86 -23.45 -7.53
N GLU A 51 -20.75 -23.44 -8.86
CA GLU A 51 -20.74 -24.67 -9.67
C GLU A 51 -19.60 -25.60 -9.26
N PHE A 52 -18.40 -25.06 -9.02
CA PHE A 52 -17.27 -25.83 -8.49
C PHE A 52 -17.55 -26.43 -7.11
N CYS A 53 -18.12 -25.65 -6.20
CA CYS A 53 -18.44 -26.15 -4.85
C CYS A 53 -19.53 -27.23 -4.88
N ALA A 54 -20.46 -27.15 -5.85
CA ALA A 54 -21.52 -28.14 -6.03
C ALA A 54 -20.99 -29.51 -6.49
N THR A 55 -19.85 -29.58 -7.19
CA THR A 55 -19.24 -30.87 -7.55
C THR A 55 -18.55 -31.56 -6.37
N MET A 56 -18.27 -30.83 -5.30
CA MET A 56 -17.61 -31.34 -4.10
C MET A 56 -18.62 -31.91 -3.11
N THR A 57 -19.30 -33.01 -3.44
CA THR A 57 -20.32 -33.62 -2.58
C THR A 57 -19.72 -34.32 -1.35
N ASP A 58 -20.54 -34.56 -0.33
CA ASP A 58 -20.13 -35.33 0.85
C ASP A 58 -19.73 -36.77 0.46
N GLU A 59 -20.41 -37.35 -0.54
CA GLU A 59 -20.05 -38.63 -1.13
C GLU A 59 -18.66 -38.61 -1.79
N LEU A 60 -18.33 -37.53 -2.51
CA LEU A 60 -16.99 -37.37 -3.08
C LEU A 60 -15.93 -37.32 -1.98
N PHE A 61 -16.19 -36.57 -0.89
CA PHE A 61 -15.25 -36.48 0.23
C PHE A 61 -15.07 -37.82 0.94
N THR A 62 -16.15 -38.54 1.25
CA THR A 62 -16.05 -39.87 1.88
C THR A 62 -15.31 -40.87 0.99
N THR A 63 -15.57 -40.86 -0.32
CA THR A 63 -14.87 -41.71 -1.30
C THR A 63 -13.39 -41.37 -1.40
N ALA A 64 -13.04 -40.08 -1.40
CA ALA A 64 -11.64 -39.64 -1.41
C ALA A 64 -10.91 -40.05 -0.13
N LEU A 65 -11.55 -39.92 1.04
CA LEU A 65 -10.94 -40.30 2.32
C LEU A 65 -10.66 -41.79 2.42
N LYS A 66 -11.51 -42.65 1.84
CA LYS A 66 -11.28 -44.11 1.77
C LYS A 66 -10.01 -44.52 1.03
N ARG A 67 -9.37 -43.60 0.29
CA ARG A 67 -8.07 -43.84 -0.37
C ARG A 67 -6.87 -43.65 0.56
N LEU A 68 -7.08 -43.17 1.78
CA LEU A 68 -6.02 -43.07 2.78
C LEU A 68 -5.62 -44.46 3.29
N PRO A 69 -4.34 -44.71 3.62
CA PRO A 69 -3.93 -45.93 4.30
C PRO A 69 -4.66 -46.11 5.63
N GLU A 70 -4.94 -47.36 6.00
CA GLU A 70 -5.85 -47.67 7.11
C GLU A 70 -5.49 -47.00 8.45
N PRO A 71 -4.21 -46.98 8.88
CA PRO A 71 -3.85 -46.27 10.12
C PRO A 71 -4.25 -44.78 10.10
N SER A 72 -4.17 -44.12 8.93
CA SER A 72 -4.54 -42.71 8.80
C SER A 72 -6.05 -42.49 8.64
N TYR A 73 -6.72 -43.41 7.95
CA TYR A 73 -8.17 -43.35 7.76
C TYR A 73 -8.90 -43.48 9.10
N SER A 74 -8.61 -44.53 9.87
CA SER A 74 -9.30 -44.79 11.14
C SER A 74 -9.06 -43.71 12.19
N ILE A 75 -7.87 -43.11 12.23
CA ILE A 75 -7.55 -42.04 13.20
C ILE A 75 -8.18 -40.69 12.81
N ARG A 76 -8.21 -40.34 11.52
CA ARG A 76 -8.43 -38.94 11.08
C ARG A 76 -9.60 -38.69 10.13
N LYS A 77 -10.32 -39.72 9.67
CA LYS A 77 -11.38 -39.57 8.64
C LYS A 77 -12.43 -38.50 9.00
N GLU A 78 -12.85 -38.43 10.27
CA GLU A 78 -13.88 -37.50 10.74
C GLU A 78 -13.37 -36.06 10.78
N GLU A 79 -12.18 -35.84 11.34
CA GLU A 79 -11.50 -34.54 11.37
C GLU A 79 -11.29 -33.99 9.95
N LEU A 80 -10.81 -34.84 9.02
CA LEU A 80 -10.57 -34.45 7.64
C LEU A 80 -11.87 -34.18 6.89
N PHE A 81 -12.90 -35.01 7.06
CA PHE A 81 -14.22 -34.78 6.45
C PHE A 81 -14.83 -33.46 6.92
N HIS A 82 -14.80 -33.19 8.22
CA HIS A 82 -15.28 -31.94 8.79
C HIS A 82 -14.51 -30.73 8.24
N THR A 83 -13.18 -30.84 8.16
CA THR A 83 -12.31 -29.80 7.62
C THR A 83 -12.61 -29.52 6.14
N LEU A 84 -12.77 -30.55 5.31
CA LEU A 84 -13.11 -30.41 3.89
C LEU A 84 -14.49 -29.79 3.70
N SER A 85 -15.48 -30.24 4.47
CA SER A 85 -16.85 -29.71 4.45
C SER A 85 -16.90 -28.23 4.84
N LYS A 86 -16.16 -27.85 5.89
CA LYS A 86 -16.03 -26.45 6.31
C LYS A 86 -15.35 -25.61 5.23
N ARG A 87 -14.23 -26.08 4.67
CA ARG A 87 -13.53 -25.39 3.57
C ARG A 87 -14.42 -25.18 2.35
N ARG A 88 -15.20 -26.20 1.94
CA ARG A 88 -16.18 -26.08 0.85
C ARG A 88 -17.18 -24.94 1.11
N LYS A 89 -17.70 -24.82 2.35
CA LYS A 89 -18.63 -23.75 2.74
C LYS A 89 -17.97 -22.36 2.70
N ASP A 90 -16.68 -22.26 3.01
CA ASP A 90 -15.96 -20.99 3.07
C ASP A 90 -15.46 -20.50 1.68
N ILE A 91 -15.27 -21.41 0.71
CA ILE A 91 -14.73 -21.11 -0.63
C ILE A 91 -15.46 -19.96 -1.33
N PRO A 92 -16.80 -19.90 -1.41
CA PRO A 92 -17.51 -18.82 -2.10
C PRO A 92 -17.12 -17.42 -1.60
N GLN A 93 -17.10 -17.24 -0.28
CA GLN A 93 -16.75 -15.96 0.32
C GLN A 93 -15.25 -15.65 0.12
N MET A 94 -14.37 -16.64 0.28
CA MET A 94 -12.93 -16.46 0.07
C MET A 94 -12.61 -16.09 -1.39
N MET A 95 -13.26 -16.74 -2.35
CA MET A 95 -13.07 -16.47 -3.77
C MET A 95 -13.63 -15.11 -4.19
N LEU A 96 -14.72 -14.65 -3.57
CA LEU A 96 -15.21 -13.28 -3.78
C LEU A 96 -14.20 -12.24 -3.27
N LYS A 97 -13.66 -12.44 -2.06
CA LYS A 97 -12.59 -11.59 -1.51
C LYS A 97 -11.37 -11.58 -2.42
N TYR A 98 -10.97 -12.75 -2.92
CA TYR A 98 -9.85 -12.89 -3.84
C TYR A 98 -10.09 -12.17 -5.18
N TYR A 99 -11.28 -12.32 -5.78
CA TYR A 99 -11.65 -11.61 -7.01
C TYR A 99 -11.51 -10.10 -6.85
N ARG A 100 -12.08 -9.54 -5.77
CA ARG A 100 -12.00 -8.10 -5.49
C ARG A 100 -10.57 -7.64 -5.21
N PHE A 101 -9.78 -8.44 -4.48
CA PHE A 101 -8.37 -8.15 -4.23
C PHE A 101 -7.54 -8.10 -5.52
N PHE A 102 -7.67 -9.13 -6.37
CA PHE A 102 -6.88 -9.26 -7.59
C PHE A 102 -7.28 -8.25 -8.68
N ASN A 103 -8.57 -7.91 -8.75
CA ASN A 103 -9.11 -6.94 -9.73
C ASN A 103 -9.06 -5.48 -9.22
N ARG A 104 -8.54 -5.23 -8.01
CA ARG A 104 -8.33 -3.87 -7.49
C ARG A 104 -7.37 -3.07 -8.36
N VAL A 105 -6.32 -3.71 -8.87
CA VAL A 105 -5.37 -3.15 -9.82
C VAL A 105 -5.17 -4.16 -10.94
N VAL A 106 -5.45 -3.78 -12.17
CA VAL A 106 -5.40 -4.68 -13.34
C VAL A 106 -4.27 -4.26 -14.25
N ASP A 107 -3.42 -5.22 -14.63
CA ASP A 107 -2.42 -5.02 -15.67
C ASP A 107 -2.98 -5.64 -16.95
N LEU A 108 -3.03 -4.87 -18.03
CA LEU A 108 -3.42 -5.29 -19.36
C LEU A 108 -2.21 -5.16 -20.28
N GLU A 109 -1.72 -6.29 -20.76
CA GLU A 109 -0.61 -6.32 -21.71
C GLU A 109 -1.16 -6.56 -23.11
N LEU A 110 -0.82 -5.66 -24.04
CA LEU A 110 -1.06 -5.83 -25.47
C LEU A 110 0.05 -6.72 -26.07
N SER A 111 0.03 -6.95 -27.38
CA SER A 111 1.12 -7.66 -28.07
C SER A 111 2.12 -6.69 -28.72
N ASP A 112 3.23 -7.23 -29.24
CA ASP A 112 4.19 -6.45 -30.05
C ASP A 112 3.66 -6.09 -31.46
N LYS A 113 2.38 -6.36 -31.74
CA LYS A 113 1.73 -6.08 -33.02
C LYS A 113 0.90 -4.80 -32.92
N ASN A 114 0.64 -4.20 -34.08
CA ASN A 114 -0.18 -2.98 -34.14
C ASN A 114 -1.62 -3.27 -33.69
N GLU A 115 -2.04 -2.60 -32.63
CA GLU A 115 -3.35 -2.75 -32.01
C GLU A 115 -4.03 -1.40 -31.79
N SER A 116 -5.34 -1.42 -31.68
CA SER A 116 -6.16 -0.24 -31.38
C SER A 116 -6.85 -0.46 -30.05
N LEU A 117 -6.59 0.45 -29.11
CA LEU A 117 -7.10 0.43 -27.75
C LEU A 117 -8.15 1.51 -27.60
N GLN A 118 -9.35 1.13 -27.16
CA GLN A 118 -10.42 2.07 -26.80
C GLN A 118 -10.76 1.92 -25.33
N VAL A 119 -10.77 3.04 -24.61
CA VAL A 119 -11.17 3.14 -23.22
C VAL A 119 -12.32 4.13 -23.10
N VAL A 120 -13.53 3.61 -22.85
CA VAL A 120 -14.76 4.41 -22.85
C VAL A 120 -15.52 4.22 -21.55
N SER A 121 -16.03 5.31 -20.98
CA SER A 121 -16.93 5.22 -19.82
C SER A 121 -18.20 4.42 -20.12
N THR A 122 -18.68 3.67 -19.13
CA THR A 122 -20.01 3.04 -19.16
C THR A 122 -21.04 3.89 -18.44
N ALA A 123 -22.34 3.61 -18.64
CA ALA A 123 -23.43 4.28 -17.91
C ALA A 123 -23.30 4.17 -16.38
N GLU A 124 -22.68 3.09 -15.89
CA GLU A 124 -22.41 2.84 -14.47
C GLU A 124 -21.09 3.47 -13.98
N LYS A 125 -20.53 4.44 -14.72
CA LYS A 125 -19.26 5.11 -14.40
C LYS A 125 -18.06 4.16 -14.34
N GLY A 126 -18.17 2.99 -14.97
CA GLY A 126 -17.08 2.05 -15.19
C GLY A 126 -16.29 2.36 -16.46
N LEU A 127 -15.30 1.53 -16.76
CA LEU A 127 -14.52 1.62 -17.99
C LEU A 127 -14.70 0.37 -18.84
N ALA A 128 -15.18 0.54 -20.06
CA ALA A 128 -15.12 -0.47 -21.11
C ALA A 128 -13.79 -0.35 -21.85
N ILE A 129 -12.97 -1.39 -21.77
CA ILE A 129 -11.74 -1.52 -22.54
C ILE A 129 -11.96 -2.48 -23.69
N THR A 130 -11.66 -2.03 -24.90
CA THR A 130 -11.74 -2.82 -26.13
C THR A 130 -10.39 -2.73 -26.85
N VAL A 131 -9.82 -3.89 -27.21
CA VAL A 131 -8.60 -3.99 -28.00
C VAL A 131 -8.93 -4.74 -29.29
N ASN A 132 -8.64 -4.13 -30.43
CA ASN A 132 -8.77 -4.74 -31.74
C ASN A 132 -7.41 -4.76 -32.45
N LYS A 133 -7.20 -5.73 -33.34
CA LYS A 133 -6.06 -5.68 -34.26
C LYS A 133 -6.16 -4.41 -35.12
N SER A 134 -5.07 -3.69 -35.31
CA SER A 134 -5.08 -2.54 -36.22
C SER A 134 -5.18 -3.01 -37.67
N SER A 135 -6.07 -2.38 -38.44
CA SER A 135 -6.16 -2.56 -39.89
C SER A 135 -5.53 -1.35 -40.60
N LYS A 136 -4.94 -1.57 -41.78
CA LYS A 136 -4.49 -0.49 -42.67
C LYS A 136 -5.66 0.32 -43.24
N SER A 137 -6.88 -0.24 -43.27
CA SER A 137 -8.07 0.34 -43.91
C SER A 137 -8.88 1.31 -43.04
N GLY A 138 -8.41 1.67 -41.84
CA GLY A 138 -9.14 2.57 -40.92
C GLY A 138 -10.33 1.93 -40.19
N ILE A 139 -10.80 0.75 -40.63
CA ILE A 139 -11.81 -0.07 -39.94
C ILE A 139 -11.12 -0.82 -38.78
N PRO A 140 -11.67 -0.82 -37.55
CA PRO A 140 -11.15 -1.64 -36.46
C PRO A 140 -11.10 -3.10 -36.91
N GLY A 141 -9.93 -3.74 -36.81
CA GLY A 141 -9.78 -5.13 -37.20
C GLY A 141 -10.47 -6.08 -36.21
N ARG A 142 -10.09 -7.35 -36.27
CA ARG A 142 -10.63 -8.39 -35.38
C ARG A 142 -10.51 -7.99 -33.91
N LEU A 143 -11.60 -8.19 -33.15
CA LEU A 143 -11.64 -8.04 -31.70
C LEU A 143 -10.70 -9.05 -31.02
N ILE A 144 -9.79 -8.53 -30.20
CA ILE A 144 -8.82 -9.30 -29.41
C ILE A 144 -9.29 -9.41 -27.97
N TYR A 145 -9.67 -8.28 -27.37
CA TYR A 145 -10.03 -8.20 -25.97
C TYR A 145 -11.19 -7.24 -25.75
N LYS A 146 -12.12 -7.61 -24.87
CA LYS A 146 -13.17 -6.71 -24.39
C LYS A 146 -13.50 -7.01 -22.94
N ARG A 147 -13.43 -6.00 -22.08
CA ARG A 147 -13.83 -6.11 -20.67
C ARG A 147 -14.38 -4.80 -20.14
N ILE A 148 -15.32 -4.90 -19.20
CA ILE A 148 -15.86 -3.76 -18.45
C ILE A 148 -15.39 -3.86 -17.01
N PHE A 149 -14.87 -2.76 -16.48
CA PHE A 149 -14.36 -2.62 -15.12
C PHE A 149 -15.28 -1.74 -14.29
N ASP A 150 -15.61 -2.23 -13.10
CA ASP A 150 -16.45 -1.55 -12.12
C ASP A 150 -15.57 -0.67 -11.20
N PRO A 151 -15.86 0.63 -11.03
CA PRO A 151 -15.07 1.52 -10.16
C PRO A 151 -15.16 1.17 -8.66
N LEU A 152 -16.16 0.39 -8.24
CA LEU A 152 -16.27 -0.12 -6.88
C LEU A 152 -15.20 -1.18 -6.61
N VAL A 153 -14.89 -2.02 -7.59
CA VAL A 153 -13.88 -3.09 -7.47
C VAL A 153 -12.50 -2.61 -7.94
N THR A 154 -12.41 -2.15 -9.19
CA THR A 154 -11.15 -1.77 -9.82
C THR A 154 -10.85 -0.30 -9.54
N LYS A 155 -9.64 -0.03 -9.04
CA LYS A 155 -9.18 1.32 -8.70
C LYS A 155 -8.15 1.84 -9.70
N GLU A 156 -7.37 0.94 -10.30
CA GLU A 156 -6.33 1.29 -11.26
C GLU A 156 -6.25 0.25 -12.38
N ILE A 157 -6.05 0.73 -13.61
CA ILE A 157 -5.73 -0.10 -14.78
C ILE A 157 -4.42 0.38 -15.37
N ARG A 158 -3.48 -0.54 -15.54
CA ARG A 158 -2.16 -0.32 -16.12
C ARG A 158 -2.13 -1.01 -17.48
N ILE A 159 -1.97 -0.24 -18.55
CA ILE A 159 -2.03 -0.77 -19.91
C ILE A 159 -0.64 -0.69 -20.51
N TYR A 160 -0.05 -1.83 -20.82
CA TYR A 160 1.26 -1.99 -21.44
C TYR A 160 1.08 -2.20 -22.93
N LEU A 161 1.60 -1.27 -23.74
CA LEU A 161 1.44 -1.24 -25.18
C LEU A 161 2.58 -1.96 -25.92
N HIS A 162 3.74 -2.15 -25.28
CA HIS A 162 4.91 -2.84 -25.87
C HIS A 162 5.34 -2.24 -27.22
N SER A 163 5.83 -3.05 -28.17
CA SER A 163 6.52 -2.56 -29.37
C SER A 163 5.62 -2.21 -30.57
N GLY A 164 4.29 -2.35 -30.43
CA GLY A 164 3.32 -2.07 -31.48
C GLY A 164 3.20 -0.59 -31.87
N GLN A 165 2.78 -0.32 -33.11
CA GLN A 165 2.33 1.02 -33.53
C GLN A 165 0.87 1.22 -33.16
N ASP A 166 0.62 1.50 -31.88
CA ASP A 166 -0.71 1.46 -31.32
C ASP A 166 -1.45 2.79 -31.39
N LYS A 167 -2.77 2.69 -31.58
CA LYS A 167 -3.68 3.83 -31.51
C LYS A 167 -4.52 3.70 -30.25
N VAL A 168 -4.35 4.64 -29.33
CA VAL A 168 -5.06 4.70 -28.06
C VAL A 168 -6.12 5.79 -28.13
N TYR A 169 -7.38 5.43 -27.87
CA TYR A 169 -8.51 6.35 -27.82
C TYR A 169 -9.16 6.30 -26.44
N ILE A 170 -9.28 7.46 -25.79
CA ILE A 170 -9.84 7.58 -24.44
C ILE A 170 -10.97 8.59 -24.42
N LYS A 171 -12.14 8.13 -23.96
CA LYS A 171 -13.33 8.94 -23.69
C LYS A 171 -13.93 8.54 -22.34
N ASN A 172 -13.41 9.16 -21.29
CA ASN A 172 -13.78 8.92 -19.90
C ASN A 172 -14.29 10.21 -19.22
N PRO A 173 -15.55 10.63 -19.42
CA PRO A 173 -16.10 11.81 -18.76
C PRO A 173 -16.37 11.66 -17.26
N ASP A 174 -16.52 10.44 -16.72
CA ASP A 174 -17.11 10.24 -15.39
C ASP A 174 -16.48 9.13 -14.51
N SER A 175 -15.67 8.22 -15.05
CA SER A 175 -15.10 7.12 -14.25
C SER A 175 -13.96 7.60 -13.36
N LYS A 176 -13.96 7.13 -12.11
CA LYS A 176 -12.90 7.41 -11.13
C LYS A 176 -11.70 6.46 -11.24
N ILE A 177 -11.77 5.42 -12.08
CA ILE A 177 -10.68 4.46 -12.25
C ILE A 177 -9.44 5.19 -12.77
N HIS A 178 -8.31 5.02 -12.09
CA HIS A 178 -7.05 5.61 -12.53
C HIS A 178 -6.46 4.81 -13.70
N ILE A 179 -6.06 5.50 -14.77
CA ILE A 179 -5.48 4.88 -15.96
C ILE A 179 -3.99 5.23 -15.99
N ARG A 180 -3.16 4.19 -16.09
CA ARG A 180 -1.74 4.31 -16.43
C ARG A 180 -1.50 3.70 -17.79
N LEU A 181 -0.90 4.48 -18.68
CA LEU A 181 -0.43 4.00 -19.96
C LEU A 181 1.08 3.80 -19.86
N ILE A 182 1.53 2.60 -20.21
CA ILE A 182 2.93 2.26 -20.33
C ILE A 182 3.13 2.01 -21.82
N GLY A 183 3.84 2.93 -22.45
CA GLY A 183 4.22 2.81 -23.85
C GLY A 183 5.20 1.68 -24.07
N GLY A 184 6.00 1.83 -25.11
CA GLY A 184 7.01 0.88 -25.48
C GLY A 184 7.65 1.33 -26.77
N GLU A 185 8.34 0.43 -27.44
CA GLU A 185 8.97 0.76 -28.72
C GLU A 185 7.92 1.03 -29.80
N GLY A 186 8.27 1.76 -30.85
CA GLY A 186 7.34 2.12 -31.93
C GLY A 186 6.50 3.38 -31.69
N ASN A 187 5.96 3.90 -32.79
CA ASN A 187 5.23 5.16 -32.80
C ASN A 187 3.78 4.96 -32.37
N LYS A 188 3.37 5.68 -31.33
CA LYS A 188 2.04 5.57 -30.73
C LYS A 188 1.27 6.87 -30.90
N THR A 189 -0.03 6.76 -31.07
CA THR A 189 -0.93 7.92 -31.13
C THR A 189 -1.94 7.82 -30.01
N TYR A 190 -1.98 8.83 -29.15
CA TYR A 190 -2.92 8.91 -28.04
C TYR A 190 -3.94 10.01 -28.32
N THR A 191 -5.20 9.64 -28.46
CA THR A 191 -6.33 10.54 -28.66
C THR A 191 -7.18 10.59 -27.40
N LEU A 192 -7.17 11.72 -26.71
CA LEU A 192 -7.92 11.96 -25.47
C LEU A 192 -9.05 12.94 -25.75
N ASP A 193 -10.27 12.43 -25.88
CA ASP A 193 -11.45 13.27 -26.12
C ASP A 193 -11.99 13.86 -24.81
N GLN A 194 -12.16 13.00 -23.80
CA GLN A 194 -12.66 13.36 -22.48
C GLN A 194 -11.91 12.56 -21.42
N ALA A 195 -11.53 13.21 -20.33
CA ALA A 195 -10.90 12.56 -19.19
C ALA A 195 -11.29 13.28 -17.89
N ARG A 196 -11.98 12.58 -16.99
CA ARG A 196 -12.34 13.06 -15.65
C ARG A 196 -11.11 13.27 -14.78
N ASN A 197 -10.22 12.29 -14.80
CA ASN A 197 -9.02 12.24 -13.98
C ASN A 197 -7.77 12.35 -14.86
N ARG A 198 -6.67 12.77 -14.24
CA ARG A 198 -5.34 12.70 -14.85
C ARG A 198 -4.99 11.26 -15.25
N ILE A 199 -4.41 11.13 -16.44
CA ILE A 199 -3.89 9.87 -17.00
C ILE A 199 -2.37 9.97 -16.99
N ASP A 200 -1.70 9.01 -16.34
CA ASP A 200 -0.24 8.99 -16.28
C ASP A 200 0.29 8.14 -17.45
N LEU A 201 1.13 8.73 -18.32
CA LEU A 201 1.79 8.07 -19.44
C LEU A 201 3.28 7.93 -19.20
N TYR A 202 3.82 6.72 -19.30
CA TYR A 202 5.24 6.42 -19.23
C TYR A 202 5.72 5.96 -20.60
N ASP A 203 6.72 6.63 -21.16
CA ASP A 203 7.23 6.33 -22.50
C ASP A 203 8.74 6.65 -22.60
N LEU A 204 9.40 6.13 -23.62
CA LEU A 204 10.83 6.36 -23.87
C LEU A 204 11.07 7.75 -24.48
N GLN A 205 10.16 8.19 -25.33
CA GLN A 205 10.22 9.44 -26.07
C GLN A 205 8.83 10.08 -26.20
N LYS A 206 8.79 11.36 -26.60
CA LYS A 206 7.51 12.02 -26.86
C LYS A 206 6.82 11.39 -28.07
N GLN A 207 5.50 11.24 -27.97
CA GLN A 207 4.64 10.62 -28.98
C GLN A 207 3.58 11.63 -29.47
N ASN A 208 2.70 11.20 -30.38
CA ASN A 208 1.61 12.05 -30.87
C ASN A 208 0.43 12.07 -29.88
N TYR A 209 0.04 13.27 -29.44
CA TYR A 209 -1.05 13.49 -28.48
C TYR A 209 -2.12 14.37 -29.12
N LEU A 210 -3.34 13.84 -29.23
CA LEU A 210 -4.48 14.48 -29.89
C LEU A 210 -5.67 14.59 -28.93
N GLY A 211 -6.64 15.41 -29.29
CA GLY A 211 -7.94 15.51 -28.61
C GLY A 211 -8.03 16.63 -27.57
N LYS A 212 -9.27 16.95 -27.19
CA LYS A 212 -9.62 18.11 -26.33
C LYS A 212 -9.14 17.95 -24.89
N ALA A 213 -8.96 16.72 -24.42
CA ALA A 213 -8.53 16.41 -23.06
C ALA A 213 -7.05 16.05 -22.95
N SER A 214 -6.23 16.40 -23.96
CA SER A 214 -4.78 16.12 -23.97
C SER A 214 -4.04 16.73 -22.76
N GLY A 215 -4.51 17.85 -22.21
CA GLY A 215 -3.96 18.45 -20.98
C GLY A 215 -4.08 17.58 -19.71
N GLN A 216 -4.93 16.54 -19.72
CA GLN A 216 -5.03 15.58 -18.62
C GLN A 216 -3.98 14.47 -18.70
N LEU A 217 -3.18 14.42 -19.77
CA LEU A 217 -2.12 13.46 -19.95
C LEU A 217 -0.84 13.96 -19.28
N LYS A 218 -0.45 13.33 -18.16
CA LYS A 218 0.82 13.60 -17.51
C LYS A 218 1.88 12.63 -18.01
N THR A 219 2.85 13.14 -18.75
CA THR A 219 3.89 12.34 -19.38
C THR A 219 5.14 12.21 -18.51
N TYR A 220 5.64 10.99 -18.41
CA TYR A 220 6.90 10.63 -17.76
C TYR A 220 7.83 10.06 -18.85
N ILE A 221 8.51 10.95 -19.57
CA ILE A 221 9.38 10.58 -20.69
C ILE A 221 10.82 10.40 -20.17
N LYS A 222 11.37 9.20 -20.34
CA LYS A 222 12.75 8.87 -19.97
C LYS A 222 13.29 7.83 -20.94
N ASN A 223 14.42 8.12 -21.57
CA ASN A 223 15.14 7.18 -22.43
C ASN A 223 15.88 6.11 -21.59
N ASP A 224 15.11 5.32 -20.85
CA ASP A 224 15.57 4.25 -19.98
C ASP A 224 14.52 3.13 -20.06
N SER A 225 14.94 1.92 -20.41
CA SER A 225 14.05 0.75 -20.53
C SER A 225 13.31 0.46 -19.22
N SER A 226 13.89 0.82 -18.07
CA SER A 226 13.22 0.73 -16.76
C SER A 226 11.93 1.55 -16.71
N ASN A 227 11.77 2.59 -17.55
CA ASN A 227 10.59 3.45 -17.64
C ASN A 227 9.40 2.78 -18.35
N ILE A 228 9.61 1.72 -19.11
CA ILE A 228 8.54 0.96 -19.79
C ILE A 228 8.48 -0.53 -19.38
N ALA A 229 9.50 -1.02 -18.68
CA ALA A 229 9.57 -2.42 -18.24
C ALA A 229 8.34 -2.90 -17.44
N TYR A 230 7.94 -4.15 -17.68
CA TYR A 230 6.97 -4.81 -16.84
C TYR A 230 7.56 -5.09 -15.45
N ILE A 231 6.84 -4.68 -14.40
CA ILE A 231 7.21 -4.97 -13.01
C ILE A 231 6.00 -5.63 -12.38
N SER A 232 6.19 -6.84 -11.85
CA SER A 232 5.14 -7.58 -11.17
C SER A 232 4.50 -6.73 -10.08
N LYS A 233 3.17 -6.62 -10.09
CA LYS A 233 2.43 -5.84 -9.10
C LYS A 233 2.49 -6.52 -7.72
N ASP A 234 2.94 -5.79 -6.71
CA ASP A 234 2.63 -6.11 -5.32
C ASP A 234 1.32 -5.42 -4.93
N LEU A 235 0.36 -6.20 -4.42
CA LEU A 235 -0.95 -5.73 -3.96
C LEU A 235 -1.10 -5.85 -2.44
N TYR A 236 -0.17 -6.51 -1.77
CA TYR A 236 -0.32 -6.83 -0.35
C TYR A 236 0.08 -5.64 0.51
N LYS A 237 -0.93 -5.10 1.19
CA LYS A 237 -0.72 -4.20 2.32
C LYS A 237 -0.28 -5.07 3.50
N ARG A 238 0.88 -4.78 4.08
CA ARG A 238 1.43 -5.54 5.20
C ARG A 238 1.23 -4.75 6.48
N HIS A 239 0.89 -5.46 7.53
CA HIS A 239 0.65 -4.91 8.86
C HIS A 239 1.56 -5.64 9.84
N MET A 240 2.20 -4.88 10.72
CA MET A 240 3.06 -5.38 11.78
C MET A 240 2.65 -4.68 13.06
N VAL A 241 2.41 -5.46 14.10
CA VAL A 241 2.06 -4.97 15.43
C VAL A 241 3.15 -5.44 16.38
N VAL A 242 3.75 -4.51 17.11
CA VAL A 242 4.89 -4.76 18.00
C VAL A 242 4.55 -4.21 19.38
N PRO A 243 4.30 -5.05 20.39
CA PRO A 243 4.22 -4.57 21.76
C PRO A 243 5.61 -4.18 22.24
N SER A 244 5.69 -3.20 23.14
CA SER A 244 6.91 -2.80 23.83
C SER A 244 6.69 -2.76 25.33
N ILE A 245 7.76 -3.08 26.06
CA ILE A 245 7.84 -2.96 27.52
C ILE A 245 9.17 -2.27 27.83
N GLY A 246 9.14 -1.31 28.75
CA GLY A 246 10.31 -0.56 29.17
C GLY A 246 10.27 -0.35 30.67
N TYR A 247 11.43 -0.14 31.28
CA TYR A 247 11.54 0.28 32.67
C TYR A 247 12.65 1.31 32.77
N ASN A 248 12.38 2.39 33.50
CA ASN A 248 13.41 3.32 33.94
C ASN A 248 13.08 3.83 35.35
N ASN A 249 14.08 4.35 36.07
CA ASN A 249 13.88 4.80 37.47
C ASN A 249 12.99 6.05 37.59
N ASP A 250 12.81 6.80 36.51
CA ASP A 250 12.11 8.09 36.52
C ASP A 250 10.60 7.94 36.26
N ASP A 251 10.23 7.03 35.35
CA ASP A 251 8.89 6.75 34.84
C ASP A 251 8.37 5.36 35.23
N GLY A 252 9.20 4.55 35.87
CA GLY A 252 8.89 3.19 36.28
C GLY A 252 8.67 2.26 35.09
N LEU A 253 7.73 1.33 35.25
CA LEU A 253 7.30 0.42 34.18
C LEU A 253 6.52 1.21 33.12
N ALA A 254 6.83 0.95 31.86
CA ALA A 254 6.11 1.47 30.71
C ALA A 254 5.70 0.33 29.77
N LEU A 255 4.50 0.45 29.19
CA LEU A 255 4.00 -0.45 28.16
C LEU A 255 3.63 0.33 26.91
N GLY A 256 3.90 -0.24 25.75
CA GLY A 256 3.58 0.39 24.49
C GLY A 256 3.18 -0.58 23.39
N LEU A 257 2.72 0.00 22.30
CA LEU A 257 2.26 -0.68 21.12
C LEU A 257 2.63 0.14 19.88
N SER A 258 3.28 -0.50 18.92
CA SER A 258 3.59 0.07 17.61
C SER A 258 2.87 -0.68 16.51
N VAL A 259 2.16 0.05 15.65
CA VAL A 259 1.49 -0.48 14.47
C VAL A 259 2.14 0.12 13.22
N LYS A 260 2.83 -0.73 12.47
CA LYS A 260 3.43 -0.39 11.18
C LYS A 260 2.63 -0.97 10.04
N THR A 261 2.29 -0.12 9.09
CA THR A 261 1.55 -0.48 7.88
C THR A 261 2.37 -0.08 6.66
N THR A 262 2.69 -1.04 5.79
CA THR A 262 3.38 -0.76 4.52
C THR A 262 2.48 -1.10 3.34
N SER A 263 2.37 -0.16 2.42
CA SER A 263 1.54 -0.30 1.21
C SER A 263 2.43 -0.22 -0.04
N PRO A 264 2.26 -1.13 -1.01
CA PRO A 264 3.01 -1.08 -2.26
C PRO A 264 2.61 0.14 -3.11
N GLY A 265 3.47 0.51 -4.06
CA GLY A 265 3.22 1.61 -4.99
C GLY A 265 3.71 1.26 -6.39
N PHE A 266 3.09 1.86 -7.42
CA PHE A 266 3.53 1.65 -8.80
C PHE A 266 4.97 2.11 -8.97
N ARG A 267 5.88 1.16 -9.27
CA ARG A 267 7.31 1.39 -9.53
C ARG A 267 8.05 2.08 -8.38
N LYS A 268 7.62 1.80 -7.15
CA LYS A 268 8.25 2.29 -5.92
C LYS A 268 8.79 1.09 -5.15
N THR A 269 10.07 1.15 -4.80
CA THR A 269 10.79 0.12 -4.06
C THR A 269 11.40 0.74 -2.79
N PRO A 270 11.38 0.03 -1.65
CA PRO A 270 10.73 -1.27 -1.41
C PRO A 270 9.20 -1.21 -1.24
N TYR A 271 8.61 -0.03 -1.07
CA TYR A 271 7.15 0.16 -0.93
C TYR A 271 6.70 1.51 -1.51
N GLY A 272 5.39 1.74 -1.60
CA GLY A 272 4.83 3.03 -1.99
C GLY A 272 4.77 4.01 -0.82
N ASN A 273 4.33 3.53 0.34
CA ASN A 273 4.34 4.27 1.59
C ASN A 273 4.41 3.34 2.82
N ALA A 274 4.91 3.87 3.92
CA ALA A 274 4.94 3.24 5.22
C ALA A 274 4.38 4.21 6.27
N GLN A 275 3.51 3.72 7.14
CA GLN A 275 2.92 4.48 8.25
C GLN A 275 3.21 3.73 9.54
N ASN A 276 3.83 4.39 10.50
CA ASN A 276 4.15 3.84 11.81
C ASN A 276 3.49 4.68 12.89
N TYR A 277 2.67 4.06 13.73
CA TYR A 277 2.03 4.67 14.88
C TYR A 277 2.51 3.95 16.12
N SER A 278 3.11 4.67 17.07
CA SER A 278 3.56 4.14 18.34
C SER A 278 2.87 4.89 19.47
N PHE A 279 2.40 4.14 20.46
CA PHE A 279 1.90 4.66 21.72
C PHE A 279 2.65 3.97 22.86
N GLN A 280 3.04 4.71 23.88
CA GLN A 280 3.63 4.18 25.10
C GLN A 280 3.06 4.91 26.30
N PHE A 281 2.78 4.19 27.38
CA PHE A 281 2.28 4.72 28.64
C PHE A 281 3.19 4.28 29.78
N SER A 282 3.58 5.23 30.63
CA SER A 282 4.41 5.04 31.81
C SER A 282 3.55 5.05 33.06
N PHE A 283 3.56 3.94 33.82
CA PHE A 283 2.61 3.73 34.92
C PHE A 283 2.94 4.55 36.17
N ALA A 284 4.22 4.81 36.45
CA ALA A 284 4.58 5.55 37.67
C ALA A 284 4.26 7.04 37.57
N THR A 285 4.30 7.61 36.35
CA THR A 285 4.10 9.05 36.12
C THR A 285 2.76 9.37 35.47
N GLY A 286 2.08 8.40 34.85
CA GLY A 286 0.89 8.66 34.02
C GLY A 286 1.21 9.34 32.69
N ALA A 287 2.50 9.46 32.33
CA ALA A 287 2.92 10.05 31.08
C ALA A 287 2.68 9.10 29.92
N PHE A 288 2.38 9.66 28.74
CA PHE A 288 2.35 8.91 27.50
C PHE A 288 3.20 9.56 26.41
N ASN A 289 3.67 8.73 25.49
CA ASN A 289 4.37 9.15 24.30
C ASN A 289 3.60 8.63 23.08
N ILE A 290 3.23 9.53 22.19
CA ILE A 290 2.68 9.18 20.87
C ILE A 290 3.70 9.59 19.83
N HIS A 291 4.10 8.64 18.99
CA HIS A 291 4.99 8.88 17.87
C HIS A 291 4.31 8.43 16.58
N TYR A 292 4.30 9.30 15.58
CA TYR A 292 3.88 8.99 14.22
C TYR A 292 5.01 9.26 13.25
N ALA A 293 5.35 8.26 12.44
CA ALA A 293 6.27 8.38 11.31
C ALA A 293 5.60 7.89 10.02
N GLY A 294 5.34 8.82 9.11
CA GLY A 294 4.85 8.55 7.76
C GLY A 294 5.95 8.76 6.72
N GLU A 295 6.08 7.82 5.78
CA GLU A 295 6.99 7.91 4.64
C GLU A 295 6.26 7.57 3.34
N TRP A 296 6.41 8.41 2.33
CA TRP A 296 5.92 8.19 0.97
C TRP A 296 7.09 8.30 0.00
N LEU A 297 7.41 7.19 -0.67
CA LEU A 297 8.55 7.18 -1.58
C LEU A 297 8.21 7.87 -2.89
N LYS A 298 9.15 8.61 -3.48
CA LYS A 298 9.06 9.21 -4.82
C LYS A 298 7.72 9.93 -5.06
N VAL A 299 7.34 10.84 -4.17
CA VAL A 299 6.13 11.66 -4.34
C VAL A 299 6.36 12.72 -5.40
N ILE A 300 7.55 13.34 -5.39
CA ILE A 300 7.96 14.36 -6.36
C ILE A 300 9.26 13.89 -7.02
N ASN A 301 9.14 13.30 -8.21
CA ASN A 301 10.26 12.74 -8.97
C ASN A 301 11.11 11.73 -8.15
N LYS A 302 12.30 12.12 -7.70
CA LYS A 302 13.21 11.29 -6.88
C LYS A 302 13.11 11.58 -5.38
N PHE A 303 12.29 12.55 -4.97
CA PHE A 303 12.13 12.94 -3.57
C PHE A 303 11.04 12.13 -2.88
N ASP A 304 11.38 11.65 -1.70
CA ASP A 304 10.47 11.04 -0.74
C ASP A 304 9.89 12.13 0.16
N LEU A 305 8.63 11.98 0.58
CA LEU A 305 8.03 12.81 1.62
C LEU A 305 8.06 12.02 2.93
N ASN A 306 8.48 12.66 4.01
CA ASN A 306 8.45 12.10 5.36
C ASN A 306 7.70 13.07 6.27
N LEU A 307 7.01 12.52 7.25
CA LEU A 307 6.36 13.28 8.30
C LEU A 307 6.61 12.59 9.63
N ASN A 308 7.22 13.31 10.57
CA ASN A 308 7.32 12.86 11.96
C ASN A 308 6.48 13.79 12.82
N ALA A 309 5.68 13.22 13.71
CA ALA A 309 4.92 13.95 14.70
C ALA A 309 5.04 13.23 16.05
N ASP A 310 5.37 13.99 17.08
CA ASP A 310 5.67 13.47 18.40
C ASP A 310 4.86 14.24 19.45
N ILE A 311 4.32 13.50 20.42
CA ILE A 311 3.65 14.04 21.58
C ILE A 311 4.25 13.37 22.80
N TYR A 312 4.86 14.16 23.67
CA TYR A 312 5.36 13.75 24.97
C TYR A 312 4.52 14.44 26.04
N GLY A 313 3.68 13.69 26.74
CA GLY A 313 2.85 14.24 27.82
C GLY A 313 1.71 13.31 28.27
N PRO A 314 0.91 13.71 29.26
CA PRO A 314 1.20 14.80 30.17
C PRO A 314 2.44 14.47 31.02
N THR A 315 3.05 15.47 31.65
CA THR A 315 4.08 15.27 32.69
C THR A 315 5.42 14.70 32.17
N ASN A 316 5.74 14.89 30.88
CA ASN A 316 7.02 14.40 30.34
C ASN A 316 8.19 14.94 31.19
N ALA A 317 9.10 14.04 31.53
CA ALA A 317 10.22 14.32 32.42
C ALA A 317 11.53 14.34 31.64
N GLN A 318 12.35 15.35 31.92
CA GLN A 318 13.75 15.34 31.51
C GLN A 318 14.61 15.82 32.68
N ASN A 319 15.66 15.08 33.00
CA ASN A 319 16.62 15.53 34.01
C ASN A 319 17.50 16.63 33.41
N PHE A 320 17.54 17.78 34.09
CA PHE A 320 18.31 18.96 33.72
C PHE A 320 19.13 19.42 34.92
N PHE A 321 20.46 19.36 34.80
CA PHE A 321 21.40 19.70 35.86
C PHE A 321 21.99 21.12 35.75
N GLY A 322 21.59 21.87 34.73
CA GLY A 322 22.15 23.17 34.36
C GLY A 322 22.83 23.14 32.98
N LEU A 323 23.26 24.31 32.51
CA LEU A 323 24.03 24.44 31.27
C LEU A 323 25.54 24.41 31.57
N GLY A 324 26.28 23.60 30.81
CA GLY A 324 27.75 23.52 30.86
C GLY A 324 28.29 22.26 31.56
N ASN A 325 29.53 21.91 31.23
CA ASN A 325 30.21 20.72 31.74
C ASN A 325 30.61 20.85 33.22
N ASP A 326 30.66 22.07 33.76
CA ASP A 326 31.05 22.36 35.15
C ASP A 326 29.84 22.50 36.10
N THR A 327 28.67 21.99 35.69
CA THR A 327 27.47 21.99 36.52
C THR A 327 27.65 21.09 37.74
N LYS A 328 27.67 21.70 38.93
CA LYS A 328 27.86 20.96 40.19
C LYS A 328 26.55 20.29 40.61
N TYR A 329 26.59 18.97 40.75
CA TYR A 329 25.56 18.22 41.47
C TYR A 329 25.71 18.53 42.96
N GLU A 330 24.73 19.23 43.55
CA GLU A 330 24.76 19.62 44.95
C GLU A 330 24.01 18.58 45.79
N ASN A 331 24.77 17.75 46.51
CA ASN A 331 24.23 16.88 47.55
C ASN A 331 23.92 17.76 48.77
N PRO A 332 22.64 18.03 49.12
CA PRO A 332 21.62 17.00 49.40
C PRO A 332 20.34 17.07 48.55
N LYS A 333 20.34 17.74 47.38
CA LYS A 333 19.12 17.81 46.55
C LYS A 333 18.92 16.49 45.79
N ASP A 334 17.81 15.79 46.05
CA ASP A 334 17.46 14.54 45.37
C ASP A 334 17.21 14.73 43.85
N ILE A 335 17.36 13.66 43.07
CA ILE A 335 17.12 13.62 41.60
C ILE A 335 15.82 14.35 41.17
N PRO A 336 14.67 14.23 41.87
CA PRO A 336 13.45 14.95 41.50
C PRO A 336 13.59 16.48 41.43
N TYR A 337 14.52 17.10 42.18
CA TYR A 337 14.81 18.53 42.08
C TYR A 337 15.28 18.92 40.67
N TYR A 338 16.09 18.06 40.05
CA TYR A 338 16.64 18.26 38.72
C TYR A 338 15.70 17.85 37.58
N ARG A 339 14.50 17.33 37.89
CA ARG A 339 13.57 16.80 36.90
C ARG A 339 12.60 17.88 36.40
N ALA A 340 12.89 18.41 35.21
CA ALA A 340 12.01 19.32 34.49
C ALA A 340 10.75 18.59 33.98
N ARG A 341 9.58 19.18 34.21
CA ARG A 341 8.28 18.67 33.69
C ARG A 341 7.68 19.60 32.67
N PHE A 342 7.33 19.06 31.52
CA PHE A 342 6.71 19.83 30.44
C PHE A 342 5.98 18.89 29.50
N ASN A 343 5.15 19.44 28.63
CA ASN A 343 4.62 18.71 27.49
C ASN A 343 5.29 19.23 26.23
N LEU A 344 5.61 18.33 25.30
CA LEU A 344 6.31 18.65 24.07
C LEU A 344 5.54 18.07 22.89
N TYR A 345 5.24 18.92 21.93
CA TYR A 345 4.60 18.54 20.67
C TYR A 345 5.51 18.94 19.53
N GLU A 346 5.88 17.98 18.68
CA GLU A 346 6.76 18.23 17.55
C GLU A 346 6.08 17.82 16.24
N PHE A 347 6.29 18.61 15.20
CA PHE A 347 5.75 18.35 13.87
C PHE A 347 6.79 18.71 12.81
N ASN A 348 7.32 17.69 12.14
CA ASN A 348 8.52 17.79 11.32
C ASN A 348 8.29 17.12 9.94
N PRO A 349 7.60 17.80 9.00
CA PRO A 349 7.53 17.34 7.60
C PRO A 349 8.86 17.60 6.89
N SER A 350 9.32 16.67 6.05
CA SER A 350 10.57 16.81 5.32
C SER A 350 10.54 16.09 3.97
N LEU A 351 11.32 16.61 3.02
CA LEU A 351 11.63 15.94 1.77
C LEU A 351 13.00 15.28 1.89
N SER A 352 13.12 14.05 1.39
CA SER A 352 14.39 13.33 1.35
C SER A 352 14.79 12.95 -0.07
N TYR A 353 16.08 13.03 -0.34
CA TYR A 353 16.71 12.51 -1.54
C TYR A 353 17.66 11.37 -1.17
N ARG A 354 17.54 10.25 -1.88
CA ARG A 354 18.38 9.06 -1.68
C ARG A 354 19.38 8.93 -2.82
N ALA A 355 20.66 8.86 -2.49
CA ALA A 355 21.76 8.63 -3.43
C ALA A 355 22.58 7.43 -2.94
N GLY A 356 22.27 6.24 -3.47
CA GLY A 356 22.90 5.00 -3.01
C GLY A 356 22.57 4.72 -1.54
N ARG A 357 23.60 4.76 -0.68
CA ARG A 357 23.46 4.55 0.77
C ARG A 357 23.21 5.84 1.56
N SER A 358 23.40 7.01 0.95
CA SER A 358 23.20 8.31 1.62
C SER A 358 21.76 8.80 1.48
N LYS A 359 21.21 9.43 2.53
CA LYS A 359 19.85 10.00 2.53
C LYS A 359 19.89 11.42 3.12
N LEU A 360 19.94 12.42 2.24
CA LEU A 360 19.78 13.81 2.66
C LEU A 360 18.29 14.13 2.82
N SER A 361 17.91 14.75 3.94
CA SER A 361 16.55 15.15 4.26
C SER A 361 16.54 16.61 4.73
N PHE A 362 15.57 17.38 4.26
CA PHE A 362 15.40 18.78 4.66
C PHE A 362 13.91 19.11 4.81
N GLY A 363 13.57 19.96 5.78
CA GLY A 363 12.20 20.42 5.97
C GLY A 363 12.05 21.37 7.14
N PRO A 364 10.90 22.05 7.24
CA PRO A 364 10.59 22.87 8.41
C PRO A 364 10.39 21.99 9.64
N ALA A 365 10.62 22.60 10.80
CA ALA A 365 10.43 21.98 12.09
C ALA A 365 9.57 22.89 12.96
N TYR A 366 8.60 22.30 13.63
CA TYR A 366 7.71 23.01 14.56
C TYR A 366 7.73 22.30 15.90
N GLN A 367 7.91 23.06 16.96
CA GLN A 367 7.92 22.56 18.32
C GLN A 367 7.06 23.46 19.20
N TYR A 368 6.14 22.85 19.93
CA TYR A 368 5.30 23.53 20.91
C TYR A 368 5.60 22.98 22.29
N TYR A 369 6.09 23.86 23.15
CA TYR A 369 6.53 23.55 24.51
C TYR A 369 5.54 24.14 25.51
N VAL A 370 5.01 23.30 26.39
CA VAL A 370 4.10 23.70 27.46
C VAL A 370 4.73 23.37 28.81
N TYR A 371 5.02 24.39 29.59
CA TYR A 371 5.55 24.25 30.94
C TYR A 371 4.43 23.88 31.94
N ASN A 372 4.69 22.87 32.78
CA ASN A 372 3.74 22.45 33.81
C ASN A 372 4.09 23.12 35.15
N LYS A 373 3.44 24.24 35.47
CA LYS A 373 3.79 25.06 36.65
C LYS A 373 3.73 24.27 37.97
N SER A 374 2.59 23.67 38.26
CA SER A 374 2.38 22.90 39.51
C SER A 374 3.35 21.75 39.69
N GLU A 375 3.87 21.19 38.60
CA GLU A 375 4.79 20.04 38.64
C GLU A 375 6.26 20.44 38.70
N ASN A 376 6.58 21.73 38.56
CA ASN A 376 7.94 22.24 38.68
C ASN A 376 8.14 23.10 39.94
N ASP A 377 7.11 23.25 40.77
CA ASP A 377 7.23 23.92 42.07
C ASP A 377 8.31 23.24 42.94
N GLY A 378 9.26 24.04 43.43
CA GLY A 378 10.41 23.56 44.22
C GLY A 378 11.52 22.86 43.41
N ARG A 379 11.48 22.88 42.07
CA ARG A 379 12.50 22.26 41.20
C ARG A 379 13.43 23.28 40.54
N ILE A 380 14.48 22.78 39.90
CA ILE A 380 15.54 23.59 39.30
C ILE A 380 15.02 24.63 38.29
N LEU A 381 13.93 24.35 37.55
CA LEU A 381 13.35 25.31 36.61
C LEU A 381 12.77 26.57 37.27
N ASN A 382 12.51 26.55 38.57
CA ASN A 382 12.08 27.71 39.33
C ASN A 382 13.26 28.50 39.91
N ASP A 383 14.46 27.91 39.95
CA ASP A 383 15.68 28.57 40.40
C ASP A 383 16.40 29.25 39.22
N LEU A 384 15.85 30.40 38.80
CA LEU A 384 16.33 31.16 37.65
C LEU A 384 17.83 31.50 37.72
N SER A 385 18.36 31.70 38.94
CA SER A 385 19.77 32.02 39.18
C SER A 385 20.72 30.89 38.78
N ARG A 386 20.23 29.64 38.77
CA ARG A 386 21.02 28.43 38.48
C ARG A 386 20.87 27.93 37.05
N LEU A 387 19.90 28.44 36.29
CA LEU A 387 19.66 27.98 34.93
C LEU A 387 20.79 28.37 33.97
N ASN A 388 21.47 29.50 34.24
CA ASN A 388 22.55 30.04 33.40
C ASN A 388 22.20 30.13 31.90
N ALA A 389 20.90 30.26 31.60
CA ALA A 389 20.35 30.25 30.26
C ALA A 389 19.91 31.68 29.86
N PRO A 390 20.21 32.12 28.61
CA PRO A 390 19.78 33.43 28.11
C PRO A 390 18.25 33.65 28.17
N ASP A 391 17.48 32.56 28.13
CA ASP A 391 16.01 32.58 28.13
C ASP A 391 15.38 32.19 29.48
N SER A 392 16.19 32.12 30.55
CA SER A 392 15.80 31.73 31.92
C SER A 392 14.54 32.45 32.41
N SER A 393 14.45 33.77 32.21
CA SER A 393 13.29 34.60 32.60
C SER A 393 11.96 34.24 31.92
N SER A 394 12.00 33.41 30.88
CA SER A 394 10.84 32.99 30.09
C SER A 394 10.59 31.49 30.14
N VAL A 395 11.32 30.72 30.95
CA VAL A 395 11.23 29.25 31.00
C VAL A 395 9.83 28.75 31.35
N ALA A 396 9.12 29.45 32.23
CA ALA A 396 7.76 29.11 32.62
C ALA A 396 6.69 29.46 31.56
N LYS A 397 7.07 30.13 30.46
CA LYS A 397 6.12 30.50 29.39
C LYS A 397 5.96 29.33 28.43
N THR A 398 4.75 29.18 27.92
CA THR A 398 4.50 28.37 26.73
C THR A 398 5.24 28.97 25.54
N LYS A 399 5.99 28.14 24.81
CA LYS A 399 6.84 28.58 23.69
C LYS A 399 6.48 27.82 22.42
N MET A 400 6.54 28.52 21.30
CA MET A 400 6.49 27.95 19.95
C MET A 400 7.82 28.22 19.28
N PHE A 401 8.42 27.17 18.72
CA PHE A 401 9.63 27.26 17.93
C PHE A 401 9.33 26.80 16.51
N ALA A 402 9.87 27.53 15.54
CA ALA A 402 9.88 27.15 14.14
C ALA A 402 11.32 27.20 13.64
N GLY A 403 11.71 26.22 12.84
CA GLY A 403 13.07 26.14 12.32
C GLY A 403 13.15 25.27 11.07
N ALA A 404 14.36 24.87 10.73
CA ALA A 404 14.63 23.90 9.67
C ALA A 404 15.43 22.75 10.24
N ILE A 405 15.10 21.53 9.82
CA ILE A 405 15.86 20.32 10.13
C ILE A 405 16.53 19.85 8.86
N ILE A 406 17.83 19.60 8.96
CA ILE A 406 18.62 18.92 7.94
C ILE A 406 19.16 17.63 8.56
N LYS A 407 18.94 16.49 7.92
CA LYS A 407 19.49 15.18 8.30
C LYS A 407 20.23 14.59 7.11
N TYR A 408 21.44 14.07 7.29
CA TYR A 408 22.27 13.49 6.23
C TYR A 408 22.58 12.02 6.49
#